data_AF-A0A6G7A084-F1
#
_entry.id   AF-A0A6G7A084-F1
#
_cell.length_a   1.000
_cell.length_b   1.000
_cell.length_c   1.000
_cell.angle_alpha   90.00
_cell.angle_beta   90.00
_cell.angle_gamma   90.00
#
_symmetry.space_group_name_H-M   'P 1'
#
loop_
_entity.id
_entity.type
_entity.pdbx_description
1 polymer ?
#
loop_
_entity_poly.entity_id
_entity_poly.type
_entity_poly.pdbx_seq_one_letter_code
_entity_poly.pdbx_strand_id
1 'polypeptide(L)'
;MSEASIRITGEQTLSDNWYVLKKYSFELRRRDGSWQAQTREVYDRGNGATILLYNLERRTVLLTRQFRMPAYVNDHDGYLIETAAGLLDNASPEVRIRQEAEEETGYRVGEVQKVFDAFMSPGSVTERVHFFIARYQADDRIDDGGGLEHEGEDIEVLELDIDQALGMIHSGEIADGKTIMLLQYLQLHVLKPRSLMVLVAGPYRSGTGDDPTLLARNVEAMEQCAAQVLAAGHFPLLGEWVALPMTRLAGSTAVGDEVYEAQFHAYAERLLQRCDAVLRIGGPSAGCDAMLEQARRQGLAIYHGVEQLPVLTIPSPA
;
A
#
# COMPACT_ATOMS: atom_id res chain seq x y z
N MET A 1 -12.16 19.33 -39.47
CA MET A 1 -13.08 18.69 -38.51
C MET A 1 -13.22 17.24 -38.95
N SER A 2 -12.71 16.27 -38.20
CA SER A 2 -12.92 14.87 -38.54
C SER A 2 -14.43 14.58 -38.48
N GLU A 3 -14.98 13.87 -39.47
CA GLU A 3 -16.35 13.36 -39.37
C GLU A 3 -16.50 12.58 -38.06
N ALA A 4 -17.56 12.86 -37.30
CA ALA A 4 -17.84 12.17 -36.04
C ALA A 4 -17.93 10.65 -36.29
N SER A 5 -17.18 9.88 -35.51
CA SER A 5 -17.14 8.40 -35.60
C SER A 5 -18.36 7.72 -34.97
N ILE A 6 -19.33 8.49 -34.49
CA ILE A 6 -20.53 8.02 -33.79
C ILE A 6 -21.75 8.86 -34.18
N ARG A 7 -22.92 8.21 -34.28
CA ARG A 7 -24.22 8.85 -34.48
C ARG A 7 -25.24 8.27 -33.53
N ILE A 8 -25.86 9.08 -32.69
CA ILE A 8 -26.96 8.63 -31.83
C ILE A 8 -28.23 8.57 -32.68
N THR A 9 -28.88 7.41 -32.72
CA THR A 9 -30.09 7.15 -33.51
C THR A 9 -31.34 6.99 -32.66
N GLY A 10 -31.19 6.86 -31.33
CA GLY A 10 -32.32 6.86 -30.40
C GLY A 10 -31.89 6.90 -28.94
N GLU A 11 -32.80 7.37 -28.10
CA GLU A 11 -32.67 7.41 -26.64
C GLU A 11 -34.00 6.99 -26.01
N GLN A 12 -33.95 6.15 -24.98
CA GLN A 12 -35.12 5.70 -24.23
C GLN A 12 -34.78 5.66 -22.74
N THR A 13 -35.53 6.39 -21.91
CA THR A 13 -35.44 6.23 -20.45
C THR A 13 -36.06 4.89 -20.04
N LEU A 14 -35.28 4.08 -19.34
CA LEU A 14 -35.71 2.78 -18.79
C LEU A 14 -36.12 2.90 -17.31
N SER A 15 -35.45 3.76 -16.55
CA SER A 15 -35.77 4.05 -15.14
C SER A 15 -35.33 5.48 -14.78
N ASP A 16 -36.10 6.11 -13.89
CA ASP A 16 -35.85 7.46 -13.35
C ASP A 16 -36.34 7.56 -11.89
N ASN A 17 -35.99 6.57 -11.07
CA ASN A 17 -36.43 6.49 -9.68
C ASN A 17 -35.47 7.23 -8.75
N TRP A 18 -34.19 6.84 -8.79
CA TRP A 18 -33.14 7.42 -7.94
C TRP A 18 -32.08 8.13 -8.80
N TYR A 19 -31.62 7.44 -9.83
CA TYR A 19 -30.76 7.96 -10.89
C TYR A 19 -31.30 7.51 -12.25
N VAL A 20 -30.82 8.14 -13.32
CA VAL A 20 -31.38 7.96 -14.66
C VAL A 20 -30.72 6.78 -15.36
N LEU A 21 -31.51 5.78 -15.76
CA LEU A 21 -31.06 4.69 -16.63
C LEU A 21 -31.66 4.88 -18.03
N LYS A 22 -30.80 5.00 -19.03
CA LYS A 22 -31.21 5.16 -20.44
C LYS A 22 -30.66 4.05 -21.30
N LYS A 23 -31.42 3.66 -22.32
CA LYS A 23 -30.95 2.89 -23.46
C LYS A 23 -30.65 3.83 -24.63
N TYR A 24 -29.41 3.80 -25.09
CA TYR A 24 -28.95 4.49 -26.29
C TYR A 24 -28.89 3.53 -27.47
N SER A 25 -29.47 3.93 -28.59
CA SER A 25 -29.25 3.33 -29.91
C SER A 25 -28.33 4.24 -30.70
N PHE A 26 -27.28 3.68 -31.30
CA PHE A 26 -26.29 4.46 -32.04
C PHE A 26 -25.61 3.66 -33.15
N GLU A 27 -25.03 4.35 -34.12
CA GLU A 27 -24.15 3.78 -35.13
C GLU A 27 -22.71 4.19 -34.82
N LEU A 28 -21.81 3.21 -34.75
CA LEU A 28 -20.37 3.43 -34.57
C LEU A 28 -19.64 3.11 -35.87
N ARG A 29 -18.81 4.04 -36.34
CA ARG A 29 -17.90 3.81 -37.45
C ARG A 29 -16.71 2.96 -36.98
N ARG A 30 -16.61 1.75 -37.51
CA ARG A 30 -15.52 0.80 -37.23
C ARG A 30 -14.22 1.23 -37.94
N ARG A 31 -13.11 0.62 -37.55
CA ARG A 31 -11.77 0.95 -38.09
C ARG A 31 -11.64 0.71 -39.59
N ASP A 32 -12.42 -0.22 -40.15
CA ASP A 32 -12.52 -0.51 -41.59
C ASP A 32 -13.41 0.49 -42.35
N GLY A 33 -13.97 1.48 -41.65
CA GLY A 33 -14.86 2.49 -42.21
C GLY A 33 -16.34 2.08 -42.27
N SER A 34 -16.69 0.83 -41.97
CA SER A 34 -18.07 0.36 -41.93
C SER A 34 -18.85 0.97 -40.75
N TRP A 35 -20.16 1.15 -40.92
CA TRP A 35 -21.05 1.59 -39.84
C TRP A 35 -21.73 0.38 -39.22
N GLN A 36 -21.75 0.33 -37.89
CA GLN A 36 -22.46 -0.71 -37.15
C GLN A 36 -23.42 -0.11 -36.14
N ALA A 37 -24.69 -0.49 -36.27
CA ALA A 37 -25.71 -0.22 -35.27
C ALA A 37 -25.46 -1.02 -33.99
N GLN A 38 -25.60 -0.35 -32.85
CA GLN A 38 -25.42 -0.90 -31.50
C GLN A 38 -26.44 -0.30 -30.55
N THR A 39 -26.63 -0.96 -29.41
CA THR A 39 -27.36 -0.41 -28.27
C THR A 39 -26.58 -0.59 -26.98
N ARG A 40 -26.72 0.35 -26.04
CA ARG A 40 -26.13 0.27 -24.69
C ARG A 40 -27.10 0.83 -23.66
N GLU A 41 -27.12 0.22 -22.49
CA GLU A 41 -27.71 0.84 -21.30
C GLU A 41 -26.64 1.67 -20.61
N VAL A 42 -27.02 2.88 -20.20
CA VAL A 42 -26.16 3.89 -19.60
C VAL A 42 -26.85 4.38 -18.33
N TYR A 43 -26.22 4.12 -17.20
CA TYR A 43 -26.67 4.53 -15.88
C TYR A 43 -25.96 5.82 -15.48
N ASP A 44 -26.74 6.89 -15.30
CA ASP A 44 -26.25 8.23 -15.01
C ASP A 44 -26.56 8.62 -13.57
N ARG A 45 -25.51 8.56 -12.74
CA ARG A 45 -25.56 8.88 -11.31
C ARG A 45 -24.91 10.22 -10.96
N GLY A 46 -24.51 10.99 -11.98
CA GLY A 46 -23.66 12.16 -11.80
C GLY A 46 -22.18 11.81 -11.62
N ASN A 47 -21.40 12.83 -11.27
CA ASN A 47 -19.97 12.74 -11.01
C ASN A 47 -19.69 12.95 -9.53
N GLY A 48 -18.54 12.46 -9.06
CA GLY A 48 -18.14 12.59 -7.65
C GLY A 48 -16.70 13.08 -7.48
N ALA A 49 -16.32 13.29 -6.24
CA ALA A 49 -14.95 13.55 -5.83
C ALA A 49 -14.56 12.66 -4.66
N THR A 50 -13.26 12.38 -4.49
CA THR A 50 -12.73 11.59 -3.39
C THR A 50 -11.36 12.08 -2.94
N ILE A 51 -11.04 11.92 -1.66
CA ILE A 51 -9.77 12.36 -1.07
C ILE A 51 -9.18 11.33 -0.10
N LEU A 52 -7.88 11.13 -0.19
CA LEU A 52 -7.11 10.42 0.82
C LEU A 52 -6.37 11.42 1.71
N LEU A 53 -6.64 11.37 3.01
CA LEU A 53 -5.92 12.16 4.00
C LEU A 53 -4.75 11.34 4.55
N TYR A 54 -3.57 11.95 4.63
CA TYR A 54 -2.37 11.27 5.10
C TYR A 54 -1.54 12.14 6.06
N ASN A 55 -0.85 11.49 7.00
CA ASN A 55 0.12 12.12 7.90
C ASN A 55 1.45 11.37 7.77
N LEU A 56 2.50 12.06 7.32
CA LEU A 56 3.81 11.45 7.08
C LEU A 56 4.62 11.22 8.35
N GLU A 57 4.38 12.00 9.40
CA GLU A 57 5.10 11.90 10.67
C GLU A 57 4.57 10.74 11.49
N ARG A 58 3.24 10.62 11.59
CA ARG A 58 2.55 9.48 12.23
C ARG A 58 2.50 8.24 11.35
N ARG A 59 2.80 8.38 10.05
CA ARG A 59 2.66 7.34 9.02
C ARG A 59 1.25 6.76 8.92
N THR A 60 0.25 7.61 9.09
CA THR A 60 -1.15 7.19 9.08
C THR A 60 -1.94 7.76 7.90
N VAL A 61 -3.00 7.07 7.53
CA VAL A 61 -4.04 7.55 6.61
C VAL A 61 -5.39 7.53 7.31
N LEU A 62 -6.28 8.44 6.90
CA LEU A 62 -7.69 8.38 7.30
C LEU A 62 -8.49 7.76 6.17
N LEU A 63 -9.25 6.74 6.52
CA LEU A 63 -10.24 6.07 5.70
C LEU A 63 -11.57 6.05 6.45
N THR A 64 -12.63 5.65 5.79
CA THR A 64 -13.95 5.47 6.37
C THR A 64 -14.42 4.04 6.13
N ARG A 65 -15.34 3.53 6.95
CA ARG A 65 -16.04 2.27 6.69
C ARG A 65 -17.54 2.52 6.73
N GLN A 66 -18.24 2.11 5.68
CA GLN A 66 -19.68 2.33 5.55
C GLN A 66 -20.35 1.22 4.74
N PHE A 67 -21.68 1.07 4.93
CA PHE A 67 -22.46 0.04 4.25
C PHE A 67 -22.79 0.43 2.80
N ARG A 68 -22.54 -0.50 1.88
CA ARG A 68 -22.79 -0.38 0.44
C ARG A 68 -23.64 -1.54 -0.03
N MET A 69 -24.95 -1.29 -0.22
CA MET A 69 -25.90 -2.29 -0.71
C MET A 69 -25.47 -3.00 -2.00
N PRO A 70 -24.89 -2.33 -3.02
CA PRO A 70 -24.43 -3.00 -4.24
C PRO A 70 -23.33 -4.06 -4.00
N ALA A 71 -22.45 -3.85 -3.01
CA ALA A 71 -21.45 -4.84 -2.63
C ALA A 71 -22.10 -6.01 -1.87
N TYR A 72 -23.04 -5.71 -0.96
CA TYR A 72 -23.77 -6.71 -0.19
C TYR A 72 -24.53 -7.72 -1.07
N VAL A 73 -25.23 -7.23 -2.10
CA VAL A 73 -25.96 -8.11 -3.05
C VAL A 73 -25.04 -8.84 -4.04
N ASN A 74 -23.73 -8.59 -3.97
CA ASN A 74 -22.69 -9.20 -4.79
C ASN A 74 -21.66 -9.94 -3.92
N ASP A 75 -22.16 -10.74 -2.97
CA ASP A 75 -21.39 -11.66 -2.12
C ASP A 75 -20.30 -11.01 -1.22
N HIS A 76 -20.43 -9.72 -0.91
CA HIS A 76 -19.66 -9.04 0.15
C HIS A 76 -20.50 -8.89 1.42
N ASP A 77 -19.87 -8.62 2.58
CA ASP A 77 -20.59 -8.25 3.81
C ASP A 77 -21.26 -6.86 3.77
N GLY A 78 -21.05 -6.11 2.68
CA GLY A 78 -21.53 -4.75 2.48
C GLY A 78 -20.69 -3.64 3.11
N TYR A 79 -19.79 -3.89 4.05
CA TYR A 79 -19.00 -2.83 4.71
C TYR A 79 -17.67 -2.62 4.01
N LEU A 80 -17.61 -1.59 3.16
CA LEU A 80 -16.38 -1.24 2.44
C LEU A 80 -15.55 -0.24 3.24
N ILE A 81 -14.24 -0.42 3.20
CA ILE A 81 -13.26 0.57 3.65
C ILE A 81 -12.91 1.46 2.47
N GLU A 82 -13.12 2.77 2.63
CA GLU A 82 -13.13 3.73 1.55
C GLU A 82 -12.34 5.01 1.89
N THR A 83 -11.89 5.74 0.88
CA THR A 83 -11.54 7.15 1.01
C THR A 83 -12.78 8.00 1.10
N ALA A 84 -12.71 9.11 1.82
CA ALA A 84 -13.82 10.04 1.92
C ALA A 84 -14.26 10.51 0.53
N ALA A 85 -15.57 10.56 0.27
CA ALA A 85 -16.09 10.77 -1.08
C ALA A 85 -17.56 11.20 -1.11
N GLY A 86 -17.89 12.05 -2.08
CA GLY A 86 -19.28 12.49 -2.30
C GLY A 86 -19.57 12.89 -3.74
N LEU A 87 -20.86 13.00 -4.08
CA LEU A 87 -21.32 13.50 -5.37
C LEU A 87 -21.10 15.02 -5.48
N LEU A 88 -20.89 15.53 -6.69
CA LEU A 88 -20.59 16.96 -6.85
C LEU A 88 -21.76 17.87 -6.45
N ASP A 89 -23.00 17.50 -6.78
CA ASP A 89 -24.24 18.26 -6.50
C ASP A 89 -24.11 19.77 -6.76
N ASN A 90 -23.68 20.12 -7.98
CA ASN A 90 -23.44 21.49 -8.46
C ASN A 90 -22.26 22.25 -7.81
N ALA A 91 -21.52 21.64 -6.88
CA ALA A 91 -20.27 22.19 -6.38
C ALA A 91 -19.09 21.85 -7.32
N SER A 92 -18.01 22.63 -7.21
CA SER A 92 -16.75 22.24 -7.84
C SER A 92 -16.17 21.02 -7.11
N PRO A 93 -15.38 20.17 -7.79
CA PRO A 93 -14.79 18.99 -7.15
C PRO A 93 -13.96 19.30 -5.91
N GLU A 94 -13.24 20.42 -5.91
CA GLU A 94 -12.43 20.83 -4.76
C GLU A 94 -13.31 21.27 -3.58
N VAL A 95 -14.34 22.09 -3.83
CA VAL A 95 -15.25 22.56 -2.77
C VAL A 95 -15.97 21.37 -2.14
N ARG A 96 -16.54 20.49 -2.99
CA ARG A 96 -17.22 19.28 -2.54
C ARG A 96 -16.32 18.44 -1.64
N ILE A 97 -15.13 18.09 -2.11
CA ILE A 97 -14.33 17.11 -1.37
C ILE A 97 -13.77 17.63 -0.04
N ARG A 98 -13.64 18.95 0.11
CA ARG A 98 -13.31 19.56 1.41
C ARG A 98 -14.46 19.41 2.41
N GLN A 99 -15.70 19.56 1.94
CA GLN A 99 -16.89 19.38 2.77
C GLN A 99 -17.01 17.92 3.20
N GLU A 100 -16.92 16.98 2.26
CA GLU A 100 -16.96 15.54 2.56
C GLU A 100 -15.83 15.10 3.51
N ALA A 101 -14.63 15.68 3.39
CA ALA A 101 -13.55 15.39 4.33
C ALA A 101 -13.90 15.83 5.76
N GLU A 102 -14.50 17.01 5.92
CA GLU A 102 -14.98 17.48 7.23
C GLU A 102 -16.11 16.59 7.74
N GLU A 103 -17.14 16.32 6.93
CA GLU A 103 -18.36 15.60 7.33
C GLU A 103 -18.10 14.12 7.63
N GLU A 104 -17.40 13.40 6.75
CA GLU A 104 -17.21 11.95 6.92
C GLU A 104 -16.09 11.63 7.91
N THR A 105 -15.03 12.45 7.98
CA THR A 105 -13.83 12.12 8.80
C THR A 105 -13.64 12.99 10.03
N GLY A 106 -14.31 14.15 10.10
CA GLY A 106 -14.14 15.14 11.16
C GLY A 106 -12.90 16.01 11.03
N TYR A 107 -12.20 15.99 9.88
CA TYR A 107 -10.97 16.76 9.66
C TYR A 107 -11.16 17.91 8.68
N ARG A 108 -10.87 19.13 9.14
CA ARG A 108 -10.80 20.32 8.29
C ARG A 108 -9.41 20.46 7.69
N VAL A 109 -9.31 20.16 6.40
CA VAL A 109 -8.01 20.14 5.70
C VAL A 109 -7.67 21.44 5.00
N GLY A 110 -6.38 21.80 5.07
CA GLY A 110 -5.80 22.98 4.44
C GLY A 110 -5.69 22.86 2.91
N GLU A 111 -4.49 22.76 2.36
CA GLU A 111 -4.32 22.61 0.90
C GLU A 111 -4.68 21.18 0.47
N VAL A 112 -5.54 21.06 -0.56
CA VAL A 112 -5.85 19.78 -1.21
C VAL A 112 -5.18 19.73 -2.57
N GLN A 113 -4.53 18.62 -2.88
CA GLN A 113 -3.83 18.41 -4.15
C GLN A 113 -4.67 17.55 -5.07
N LYS A 114 -4.94 18.07 -6.27
CA LYS A 114 -5.57 17.29 -7.34
C LYS A 114 -4.60 16.21 -7.87
N VAL A 115 -5.11 14.99 -8.01
CA VAL A 115 -4.32 13.84 -8.48
C VAL A 115 -4.63 13.53 -9.95
N PHE A 116 -5.85 13.06 -10.25
CA PHE A 116 -6.34 12.82 -11.61
C PHE A 116 -7.89 12.74 -11.63
N ASP A 117 -8.45 12.49 -12.81
CA ASP A 117 -9.85 12.14 -13.01
C ASP A 117 -9.92 10.74 -13.62
N ALA A 118 -10.89 9.92 -13.20
CA ALA A 118 -11.09 8.58 -13.78
C ALA A 118 -12.57 8.26 -13.97
N PHE A 119 -12.88 7.52 -15.04
CA PHE A 119 -14.17 6.84 -15.17
C PHE A 119 -14.08 5.49 -14.45
N MET A 120 -14.98 5.24 -13.52
CA MET A 120 -14.88 4.07 -12.63
C MET A 120 -15.40 2.78 -13.29
N SER A 121 -16.48 2.89 -14.09
CA SER A 121 -17.07 1.75 -14.81
C SER A 121 -17.62 2.17 -16.19
N PRO A 122 -16.74 2.55 -17.14
CA PRO A 122 -17.13 3.16 -18.41
C PRO A 122 -17.86 2.22 -19.39
N GLY A 123 -18.12 0.97 -19.00
CA GLY A 123 -18.92 0.03 -19.80
C GLY A 123 -20.41 0.35 -19.79
N SER A 124 -20.92 0.92 -18.69
CA SER A 124 -22.35 1.18 -18.49
C SER A 124 -22.66 2.36 -17.57
N VAL A 125 -21.68 2.96 -16.89
CA VAL A 125 -21.89 4.05 -15.93
C VAL A 125 -21.21 5.33 -16.44
N THR A 126 -21.89 6.46 -16.34
CA THR A 126 -21.36 7.78 -16.78
C THR A 126 -20.32 8.37 -15.83
N GLU A 127 -20.29 7.88 -14.59
CA GLU A 127 -19.58 8.47 -13.46
C GLU A 127 -18.09 8.68 -13.76
N ARG A 128 -17.70 9.96 -13.62
CA ARG A 128 -16.31 10.37 -13.48
C ARG A 128 -16.06 10.81 -12.05
N VAL A 129 -15.02 10.26 -11.43
CA VAL A 129 -14.57 10.63 -10.09
C VAL A 129 -13.33 11.50 -10.17
N HIS A 130 -13.34 12.57 -9.37
CA HIS A 130 -12.27 13.53 -9.22
C HIS A 130 -11.42 13.19 -7.97
N PHE A 131 -10.17 12.81 -8.17
CA PHE A 131 -9.28 12.34 -7.09
C PHE A 131 -8.40 13.44 -6.50
N PHE A 132 -8.27 13.43 -5.17
CA PHE A 132 -7.46 14.36 -4.40
C PHE A 132 -6.67 13.64 -3.29
N ILE A 133 -5.64 14.31 -2.78
CA ILE A 133 -4.97 13.96 -1.53
C ILE A 133 -4.76 15.22 -0.69
N ALA A 134 -4.70 15.08 0.63
CA ALA A 134 -4.29 16.17 1.51
C ALA A 134 -3.54 15.66 2.73
N ARG A 135 -2.68 16.53 3.27
CA ARG A 135 -2.07 16.30 4.58
C ARG A 135 -3.07 16.67 5.66
N TYR A 136 -3.06 15.90 6.76
CA TYR A 136 -3.74 16.29 7.99
C TYR A 136 -2.78 16.25 9.18
N GLN A 137 -3.08 17.05 10.19
CA GLN A 137 -2.46 17.08 11.50
C GLN A 137 -3.50 16.77 12.58
N ALA A 138 -3.04 16.44 13.79
CA ALA A 138 -3.95 16.16 14.91
C ALA A 138 -4.89 17.34 15.21
N ASP A 139 -4.38 18.58 15.08
CA ASP A 139 -5.14 19.81 15.36
C ASP A 139 -6.16 20.15 14.25
N ASP A 140 -6.16 19.42 13.13
CA ASP A 140 -7.15 19.60 12.05
C ASP A 140 -8.48 18.89 12.38
N ARG A 141 -8.52 18.04 13.40
CA ARG A 141 -9.75 17.36 13.84
C ARG A 141 -10.67 18.35 14.56
N ILE A 142 -11.88 18.51 14.05
CA ILE A 142 -12.89 19.43 14.59
C ILE A 142 -14.11 18.72 15.19
N ASP A 143 -14.34 17.46 14.82
CA ASP A 143 -15.39 16.59 15.37
C ASP A 143 -14.99 15.10 15.25
N ASP A 144 -15.94 14.19 15.49
CA ASP A 144 -15.71 12.73 15.47
C ASP A 144 -15.87 12.10 14.08
N GLY A 145 -16.31 12.85 13.08
CA GLY A 145 -16.74 12.40 11.77
C GLY A 145 -18.04 11.60 11.84
N GLY A 146 -18.26 10.76 10.83
CA GLY A 146 -19.39 9.83 10.80
C GLY A 146 -20.50 10.17 9.82
N GLY A 147 -20.36 11.27 9.08
CA GLY A 147 -21.34 11.69 8.09
C GLY A 147 -22.58 12.33 8.71
N LEU A 148 -23.64 12.44 7.93
CA LEU A 148 -24.88 13.11 8.30
C LEU A 148 -25.98 12.09 8.66
N GLU A 149 -26.27 11.94 9.97
CA GLU A 149 -27.29 10.99 10.47
C GLU A 149 -28.67 11.18 9.80
N HIS A 150 -29.05 12.44 9.53
CA HIS A 150 -30.33 12.77 8.88
C HIS A 150 -30.41 12.37 7.40
N GLU A 151 -29.26 12.11 6.76
CA GLU A 151 -29.15 11.54 5.41
C GLU A 151 -29.10 10.00 5.43
N GLY A 152 -29.14 9.40 6.63
CA GLY A 152 -29.10 7.95 6.83
C GLY A 152 -27.69 7.37 6.82
N GLU A 153 -26.66 8.21 6.98
CA GLU A 153 -25.27 7.79 7.02
C GLU A 153 -24.89 7.25 8.40
N ASP A 154 -24.09 6.18 8.39
CA ASP A 154 -23.47 5.56 9.57
C ASP A 154 -22.05 5.16 9.15
N ILE A 155 -21.11 6.07 9.38
CA ILE A 155 -19.75 5.97 8.87
C ILE A 155 -18.77 5.83 10.05
N GLU A 156 -17.93 4.81 10.00
CA GLU A 156 -16.83 4.63 10.96
C GLU A 156 -15.56 5.29 10.41
N VAL A 157 -14.91 6.15 11.19
CA VAL A 157 -13.62 6.75 10.84
C VAL A 157 -12.46 5.83 11.26
N LEU A 158 -11.57 5.53 10.31
CA LEU A 158 -10.42 4.64 10.50
C LEU A 158 -9.12 5.42 10.32
N GLU A 159 -8.34 5.57 11.40
CA GLU A 159 -6.94 6.00 11.32
C GLU A 159 -6.02 4.77 11.31
N LEU A 160 -5.40 4.48 10.17
CA LEU A 160 -4.59 3.27 9.96
C LEU A 160 -3.14 3.63 9.63
N ASP A 161 -2.19 2.79 10.06
CA ASP A 161 -0.82 2.85 9.54
C ASP A 161 -0.83 2.60 8.03
N ILE A 162 0.00 3.33 7.28
CA ILE A 162 0.00 3.26 5.81
C ILE A 162 0.42 1.87 5.31
N ASP A 163 1.39 1.23 5.95
CA ASP A 163 1.85 -0.10 5.54
C ASP A 163 0.76 -1.15 5.84
N GLN A 164 0.03 -0.99 6.95
CA GLN A 164 -1.18 -1.78 7.23
C GLN A 164 -2.25 -1.59 6.14
N ALA A 165 -2.61 -0.35 5.79
CA ALA A 165 -3.62 -0.07 4.76
C ALA A 165 -3.21 -0.66 3.39
N LEU A 166 -1.93 -0.56 3.01
CA LEU A 166 -1.41 -1.20 1.80
C LEU A 166 -1.48 -2.73 1.87
N GLY A 167 -1.19 -3.33 3.03
CA GLY A 167 -1.37 -4.76 3.28
C GLY A 167 -2.82 -5.22 3.15
N MET A 168 -3.77 -4.40 3.58
CA MET A 168 -5.20 -4.69 3.49
C MET A 168 -5.69 -4.79 2.03
N ILE A 169 -5.07 -4.08 1.08
CA ILE A 169 -5.33 -4.27 -0.36
C ILE A 169 -4.96 -5.70 -0.79
N HIS A 170 -3.82 -6.22 -0.33
CA HIS A 170 -3.37 -7.57 -0.70
C HIS A 170 -4.25 -8.66 -0.08
N SER A 171 -4.69 -8.46 1.16
CA SER A 171 -5.58 -9.40 1.87
C SER A 171 -7.01 -9.44 1.30
N GLY A 172 -7.44 -8.38 0.60
CA GLY A 172 -8.80 -8.19 0.13
C GLY A 172 -9.73 -7.44 1.09
N GLU A 173 -9.27 -7.07 2.29
CA GLU A 173 -10.03 -6.25 3.25
C GLU A 173 -10.34 -4.84 2.69
N ILE A 174 -9.45 -4.27 1.87
CA ILE A 174 -9.75 -3.08 1.07
C ILE A 174 -10.02 -3.54 -0.36
N ALA A 175 -11.29 -3.46 -0.77
CA ALA A 175 -11.78 -3.88 -2.08
C ALA A 175 -12.45 -2.75 -2.88
N ASP A 176 -12.27 -1.50 -2.47
CA ASP A 176 -12.82 -0.33 -3.17
C ASP A 176 -11.81 0.29 -4.14
N GLY A 177 -12.22 0.46 -5.40
CA GLY A 177 -11.33 0.86 -6.50
C GLY A 177 -10.68 2.23 -6.31
N LYS A 178 -11.46 3.25 -5.90
CA LYS A 178 -10.92 4.61 -5.71
C LYS A 178 -9.93 4.66 -4.54
N THR A 179 -10.18 3.89 -3.49
CA THR A 179 -9.30 3.76 -2.32
C THR A 179 -7.98 3.09 -2.67
N ILE A 180 -8.04 1.96 -3.39
CA ILE A 180 -6.84 1.27 -3.89
C ILE A 180 -5.99 2.22 -4.73
N MET A 181 -6.61 2.96 -5.64
CA MET A 181 -5.91 3.91 -6.51
C MET A 181 -5.20 5.01 -5.71
N LEU A 182 -5.82 5.58 -4.68
CA LEU A 182 -5.20 6.63 -3.88
C LEU A 182 -4.12 6.11 -2.94
N LEU A 183 -4.30 4.94 -2.33
CA LEU A 183 -3.26 4.30 -1.51
C LEU A 183 -2.02 3.95 -2.35
N GLN A 184 -2.23 3.39 -3.55
CA GLN A 184 -1.13 3.14 -4.50
C GLN A 184 -0.48 4.43 -4.99
N TYR A 185 -1.26 5.49 -5.26
CA TYR A 185 -0.70 6.80 -5.61
C TYR A 185 0.17 7.35 -4.47
N LEU A 186 -0.31 7.27 -3.22
CA LEU A 186 0.45 7.68 -2.04
C LEU A 186 1.79 6.93 -1.97
N GLN A 187 1.77 5.60 -2.15
CA GLN A 187 2.97 4.77 -2.16
C GLN A 187 3.96 5.13 -3.26
N LEU A 188 3.47 5.44 -4.47
CA LEU A 188 4.31 5.67 -5.65
C LEU A 188 4.88 7.10 -5.72
N HIS A 189 4.14 8.09 -5.22
CA HIS A 189 4.42 9.51 -5.51
C HIS A 189 4.66 10.37 -4.27
N VAL A 190 4.17 9.96 -3.10
CA VAL A 190 4.23 10.78 -1.88
C VAL A 190 5.17 10.17 -0.86
N LEU A 191 5.10 8.85 -0.65
CA LEU A 191 6.03 8.16 0.21
C LEU A 191 7.41 8.13 -0.45
N LYS A 192 8.38 8.73 0.23
CA LYS A 192 9.78 8.48 -0.11
C LYS A 192 10.08 7.02 0.21
N PRO A 193 10.71 6.26 -0.71
CA PRO A 193 11.14 4.92 -0.36
C PRO A 193 12.13 5.05 0.81
N ARG A 194 11.94 4.21 1.83
CA ARG A 194 12.66 4.30 3.10
C ARG A 194 13.87 3.38 3.11
N SER A 195 14.91 3.81 3.81
CA SER A 195 15.99 2.92 4.23
C SER A 195 15.40 1.77 5.03
N LEU A 196 15.78 0.54 4.69
CA LEU A 196 15.36 -0.67 5.37
C LEU A 196 16.48 -1.10 6.30
N MET A 197 16.15 -1.60 7.47
CA MET A 197 17.07 -2.37 8.29
C MET A 197 17.08 -3.82 7.81
N VAL A 198 18.14 -4.23 7.13
CA VAL A 198 18.22 -5.52 6.44
C VAL A 198 19.18 -6.45 7.18
N LEU A 199 18.66 -7.57 7.68
CA LEU A 199 19.48 -8.64 8.26
C LEU A 199 20.07 -9.49 7.14
N VAL A 200 21.40 -9.50 7.01
CA VAL A 200 22.11 -10.38 6.07
C VAL A 200 22.25 -11.76 6.71
N ALA A 201 21.53 -12.74 6.16
CA ALA A 201 21.51 -14.12 6.64
C ALA A 201 22.38 -15.00 5.74
N GLY A 202 23.58 -15.34 6.21
CA GLY A 202 24.53 -16.20 5.50
C GLY A 202 24.94 -17.44 6.29
N PRO A 203 25.58 -18.43 5.63
CA PRO A 203 25.90 -19.73 6.21
C PRO A 203 27.09 -19.66 7.19
N TYR A 204 27.02 -18.83 8.25
CA TYR A 204 28.15 -18.55 9.16
C TYR A 204 28.93 -19.82 9.54
N ARG A 205 28.28 -20.80 10.20
CA ARG A 205 28.90 -22.08 10.60
C ARG A 205 28.82 -23.17 9.54
N SER A 206 27.86 -23.12 8.63
CA SER A 206 27.57 -24.22 7.71
C SER A 206 28.74 -24.49 6.75
N GLY A 207 29.18 -25.75 6.69
CA GLY A 207 30.31 -26.17 5.85
C GLY A 207 31.70 -25.76 6.35
N THR A 208 31.81 -25.26 7.59
CA THR A 208 33.10 -24.84 8.18
C THR A 208 33.72 -25.89 9.09
N GLY A 209 32.91 -26.77 9.70
CA GLY A 209 33.39 -27.64 10.78
C GLY A 209 33.94 -26.86 11.97
N ASP A 210 33.43 -25.63 12.19
CA ASP A 210 33.91 -24.65 13.17
C ASP A 210 35.40 -24.26 12.99
N ASP A 211 35.98 -24.47 11.80
CA ASP A 211 37.31 -23.97 11.45
C ASP A 211 37.33 -22.43 11.42
N PRO A 212 38.20 -21.76 12.20
CA PRO A 212 38.23 -20.30 12.28
C PRO A 212 38.46 -19.58 10.94
N THR A 213 39.22 -20.17 10.02
CA THR A 213 39.51 -19.58 8.72
C THR A 213 38.28 -19.64 7.82
N LEU A 214 37.58 -20.77 7.81
CA LEU A 214 36.35 -20.94 7.05
C LEU A 214 35.19 -20.10 7.62
N LEU A 215 35.09 -19.98 8.95
CA LEU A 215 34.16 -19.06 9.62
C LEU A 215 34.43 -17.62 9.21
N ALA A 216 35.68 -17.17 9.27
CA ALA A 216 36.07 -15.81 8.86
C ALA A 216 35.74 -15.52 7.39
N ARG A 217 35.98 -16.48 6.49
CA ARG A 217 35.62 -16.37 5.07
C ARG A 217 34.11 -16.22 4.87
N ASN A 218 33.30 -16.96 5.63
CA ASN A 218 31.84 -16.87 5.54
C ASN A 218 31.34 -15.50 6.05
N VAL A 219 31.91 -14.99 7.15
CA VAL A 219 31.63 -13.63 7.65
C VAL A 219 32.02 -12.59 6.61
N GLU A 220 33.20 -12.68 6.01
CA GLU A 220 33.65 -11.73 4.99
C GLU A 220 32.68 -11.66 3.80
N ALA A 221 32.16 -12.80 3.33
CA ALA A 221 31.14 -12.82 2.27
C ALA A 221 29.83 -12.12 2.70
N MET A 222 29.42 -12.27 3.96
CA MET A 222 28.26 -11.57 4.53
C MET A 222 28.53 -10.06 4.67
N GLU A 223 29.73 -9.67 5.06
CA GLU A 223 30.13 -8.26 5.18
C GLU A 223 30.22 -7.57 3.82
N GLN A 224 30.70 -8.27 2.78
CA GLN A 224 30.67 -7.77 1.41
C GLN A 224 29.24 -7.52 0.92
N CYS A 225 28.31 -8.44 1.25
CA CYS A 225 26.90 -8.24 0.96
C CYS A 225 26.31 -7.05 1.74
N ALA A 226 26.63 -6.92 3.04
CA ALA A 226 26.24 -5.77 3.84
C ALA A 226 26.72 -4.44 3.24
N ALA A 227 27.95 -4.38 2.73
CA ALA A 227 28.44 -3.19 2.04
C ALA A 227 27.61 -2.84 0.79
N GLN A 228 27.15 -3.83 0.04
CA GLN A 228 26.26 -3.61 -1.12
C GLN A 228 24.86 -3.14 -0.69
N VAL A 229 24.31 -3.69 0.39
CA VAL A 229 23.05 -3.23 1.00
C VAL A 229 23.16 -1.75 1.42
N LEU A 230 24.29 -1.37 2.05
CA LEU A 230 24.57 0.02 2.40
C LEU A 230 24.66 0.91 1.16
N ALA A 231 25.33 0.45 0.11
CA ALA A 231 25.43 1.16 -1.17
C ALA A 231 24.08 1.32 -1.88
N ALA A 232 23.11 0.44 -1.62
CA ALA A 232 21.72 0.57 -2.06
C ALA A 232 20.88 1.55 -1.21
N GLY A 233 21.47 2.13 -0.14
CA GLY A 233 20.85 3.13 0.72
C GLY A 233 20.17 2.56 1.96
N HIS A 234 20.33 1.27 2.21
CA HIS A 234 19.72 0.56 3.34
C HIS A 234 20.71 0.41 4.51
N PHE A 235 20.21 0.03 5.67
CA PHE A 235 21.03 -0.21 6.86
C PHE A 235 21.28 -1.72 7.05
N PRO A 236 22.48 -2.24 6.72
CA PRO A 236 22.77 -3.66 6.87
C PRO A 236 23.06 -4.04 8.33
N LEU A 237 22.68 -5.26 8.70
CA LEU A 237 23.05 -5.90 9.96
C LEU A 237 23.44 -7.35 9.73
N LEU A 238 24.41 -7.84 10.49
CA LEU A 238 24.73 -9.26 10.64
C LEU A 238 24.41 -9.68 12.08
N GLY A 239 23.87 -10.88 12.26
CA GLY A 239 23.64 -11.43 13.60
C GLY A 239 24.95 -11.55 14.37
N GLU A 240 26.02 -11.92 13.70
CA GLU A 240 27.36 -12.15 14.23
C GLU A 240 27.99 -10.87 14.81
N TRP A 241 27.75 -9.70 14.19
CA TRP A 241 28.26 -8.42 14.68
C TRP A 241 27.76 -8.09 16.08
N VAL A 242 26.53 -8.51 16.40
CA VAL A 242 25.91 -8.27 17.71
C VAL A 242 26.15 -9.46 18.64
N ALA A 243 25.96 -10.69 18.17
CA ALA A 243 25.96 -11.88 19.00
C ALA A 243 27.38 -12.32 19.43
N LEU A 244 28.39 -12.23 18.56
CA LEU A 244 29.75 -12.73 18.88
C LEU A 244 30.47 -11.89 19.95
N PRO A 245 30.39 -10.55 19.96
CA PRO A 245 30.94 -9.77 21.08
C PRO A 245 30.22 -10.08 22.40
N MET A 246 28.90 -10.23 22.36
CA MET A 246 28.09 -10.44 23.57
C MET A 246 28.32 -11.83 24.20
N THR A 247 28.37 -12.88 23.38
CA THR A 247 28.69 -14.25 23.84
C THR A 247 30.07 -14.32 24.48
N ARG A 248 31.09 -13.65 23.91
CA ARG A 248 32.43 -13.55 24.52
C ARG A 248 32.41 -12.83 25.86
N LEU A 249 31.69 -11.71 25.96
CA LEU A 249 31.54 -10.99 27.23
C LEU A 249 30.81 -11.82 28.30
N ALA A 250 29.94 -12.75 27.88
CA ALA A 250 29.27 -13.70 28.76
C ALA A 250 30.14 -14.90 29.17
N GLY A 251 31.39 -14.99 28.70
CA GLY A 251 32.34 -16.03 29.09
C GLY A 251 32.42 -17.23 28.13
N SER A 252 31.82 -17.14 26.94
CA SER A 252 32.05 -18.14 25.90
C SER A 252 33.52 -18.15 25.47
N THR A 253 34.09 -19.35 25.36
CA THR A 253 35.50 -19.60 25.00
C THR A 253 35.66 -20.28 23.64
N ALA A 254 34.60 -20.90 23.13
CA ALA A 254 34.59 -21.55 21.82
C ALA A 254 33.20 -21.50 21.17
N VAL A 255 33.19 -21.53 19.82
CA VAL A 255 31.94 -21.70 19.06
C VAL A 255 31.31 -23.04 19.43
N GLY A 256 30.01 -23.03 19.72
CA GLY A 256 29.25 -24.22 20.09
C GLY A 256 29.35 -24.63 21.57
N ASP A 257 30.02 -23.85 22.42
CA ASP A 257 29.91 -24.05 23.87
C ASP A 257 28.53 -23.66 24.42
N GLU A 258 28.22 -24.06 25.65
CA GLU A 258 26.89 -23.88 26.25
C GLU A 258 26.46 -22.41 26.30
N VAL A 259 27.40 -21.51 26.60
CA VAL A 259 27.13 -20.06 26.65
C VAL A 259 26.86 -19.50 25.25
N TYR A 260 27.62 -19.95 24.26
CA TYR A 260 27.42 -19.60 22.86
C TYR A 260 26.03 -20.00 22.38
N GLU A 261 25.66 -21.28 22.51
CA GLU A 261 24.39 -21.81 22.02
C GLU A 261 23.19 -21.15 22.72
N ALA A 262 23.30 -20.87 24.03
CA ALA A 262 22.24 -20.22 24.78
C ALA A 262 22.00 -18.75 24.38
N GLN A 263 23.04 -18.01 23.98
CA GLN A 263 22.94 -16.57 23.73
C GLN A 263 22.90 -16.18 22.26
N PHE A 264 23.65 -16.87 21.40
CA PHE A 264 23.80 -16.49 19.99
C PHE A 264 22.45 -16.46 19.28
N HIS A 265 21.65 -17.52 19.45
CA HIS A 265 20.30 -17.62 18.89
C HIS A 265 19.36 -16.54 19.43
N ALA A 266 19.37 -16.30 20.76
CA ALA A 266 18.52 -15.30 21.38
C ALA A 266 18.80 -13.87 20.87
N TYR A 267 20.06 -13.53 20.60
CA TYR A 267 20.40 -12.25 20.00
C TYR A 267 19.93 -12.15 18.55
N ALA A 268 20.16 -13.19 17.74
CA ALA A 268 19.73 -13.22 16.34
C ALA A 268 18.20 -13.08 16.20
N GLU A 269 17.42 -13.76 17.05
CA GLU A 269 15.96 -13.66 17.06
C GLU A 269 15.46 -12.27 17.45
N ARG A 270 16.06 -11.67 18.49
CA ARG A 270 15.72 -10.30 18.92
C ARG A 270 16.10 -9.25 17.88
N LEU A 271 17.21 -9.46 17.18
CA LEU A 271 17.64 -8.58 16.09
C LEU A 271 16.66 -8.65 14.93
N LEU A 272 16.23 -9.86 14.55
CA LEU A 272 15.26 -10.06 13.48
C LEU A 272 13.95 -9.31 13.73
N GLN A 273 13.45 -9.27 14.97
CA GLN A 273 12.25 -8.51 15.36
C GLN A 273 12.37 -6.99 15.16
N ARG A 274 13.58 -6.47 14.95
CA ARG A 274 13.84 -5.04 14.72
C ARG A 274 14.19 -4.73 13.27
N CYS A 275 14.35 -5.75 12.44
CA CYS A 275 14.67 -5.60 11.03
C CYS A 275 13.39 -5.50 10.20
N ASP A 276 13.48 -4.81 9.06
CA ASP A 276 12.41 -4.70 8.08
C ASP A 276 12.41 -5.87 7.08
N ALA A 277 13.58 -6.46 6.86
CA ALA A 277 13.78 -7.50 5.86
C ALA A 277 14.95 -8.42 6.21
N VAL A 278 14.96 -9.58 5.57
CA VAL A 278 16.09 -10.52 5.58
C VAL A 278 16.61 -10.70 4.16
N LEU A 279 17.93 -10.62 3.99
CA LEU A 279 18.62 -10.91 2.75
C LEU A 279 19.41 -12.21 2.89
N ARG A 280 18.95 -13.27 2.22
CA ARG A 280 19.58 -14.59 2.23
C ARG A 280 20.70 -14.66 1.21
N ILE A 281 21.90 -15.03 1.64
CA ILE A 281 23.05 -15.25 0.75
C ILE A 281 23.76 -16.58 1.00
N GLY A 282 24.48 -17.10 0.01
CA GLY A 282 25.33 -18.30 0.16
C GLY A 282 24.56 -19.63 0.10
N GLY A 283 25.25 -20.73 0.44
CA GLY A 283 24.76 -22.11 0.30
C GLY A 283 23.84 -22.59 1.43
N PRO A 284 23.50 -23.90 1.47
CA PRO A 284 22.63 -24.52 2.47
C PRO A 284 23.03 -24.19 3.91
N SER A 285 22.05 -23.86 4.77
CA SER A 285 22.32 -23.51 6.17
C SER A 285 21.05 -23.61 7.02
N ALA A 286 21.00 -24.59 7.92
CA ALA A 286 19.85 -24.79 8.81
C ALA A 286 19.54 -23.56 9.68
N GLY A 287 20.57 -22.84 10.14
CA GLY A 287 20.39 -21.61 10.90
C GLY A 287 19.75 -20.49 10.08
N CYS A 288 20.10 -20.36 8.80
CA CYS A 288 19.45 -19.41 7.91
C CYS A 288 18.01 -19.84 7.64
N ASP A 289 17.77 -21.12 7.40
CA ASP A 289 16.45 -21.63 7.04
C ASP A 289 15.45 -21.39 8.19
N ALA A 290 15.86 -21.62 9.45
CA ALA A 290 15.09 -21.29 10.64
C ALA A 290 14.79 -19.78 10.75
N MET A 291 15.79 -18.93 10.47
CA MET A 291 15.63 -17.47 10.48
C MET A 291 14.62 -17.01 9.40
N LEU A 292 14.66 -17.60 8.20
CA LEU A 292 13.70 -17.29 7.14
C LEU A 292 12.28 -17.73 7.49
N GLU A 293 12.10 -18.89 8.14
CA GLU A 293 10.79 -19.30 8.63
C GLU A 293 10.23 -18.32 9.65
N GLN A 294 11.06 -17.85 10.57
CA GLN A 294 10.66 -16.84 11.55
C GLN A 294 10.31 -15.51 10.87
N ALA A 295 11.11 -15.06 9.91
CA ALA A 295 10.84 -13.85 9.13
C ALA A 295 9.48 -13.93 8.41
N ARG A 296 9.14 -15.08 7.80
CA ARG A 296 7.82 -15.31 7.19
C ARG A 296 6.69 -15.20 8.20
N ARG A 297 6.84 -15.78 9.39
CA ARG A 297 5.82 -15.69 10.46
C ARG A 297 5.61 -14.24 10.95
N GLN A 298 6.64 -13.42 10.87
CA GLN A 298 6.60 -12.00 11.23
C GLN A 298 6.16 -11.09 10.07
N GLY A 299 5.91 -11.64 8.87
CA GLY A 299 5.54 -10.86 7.69
C GLY A 299 6.69 -10.02 7.11
N LEU A 300 7.94 -10.32 7.45
CA LEU A 300 9.10 -9.59 6.94
C LEU A 300 9.37 -9.93 5.48
N ALA A 301 9.85 -8.95 4.71
CA ALA A 301 10.29 -9.17 3.34
C ALA A 301 11.55 -10.06 3.33
N ILE A 302 11.57 -11.03 2.42
CA ILE A 302 12.73 -11.93 2.22
C ILE A 302 13.26 -11.74 0.81
N TYR A 303 14.55 -11.40 0.73
CA TYR A 303 15.28 -11.17 -0.50
C TYR A 303 16.36 -12.23 -0.67
N HIS A 304 16.67 -12.55 -1.92
CA HIS A 304 17.71 -13.51 -2.31
C HIS A 304 18.88 -12.87 -3.08
N GLY A 305 18.87 -11.54 -3.18
CA GLY A 305 19.91 -10.74 -3.80
C GLY A 305 19.69 -9.26 -3.54
N VAL A 306 20.78 -8.47 -3.53
CA VAL A 306 20.74 -7.03 -3.27
C VAL A 306 19.95 -6.29 -4.33
N GLU A 307 19.96 -6.80 -5.57
CA GLU A 307 19.19 -6.28 -6.70
C GLU A 307 17.67 -6.36 -6.52
N GLN A 308 17.19 -7.13 -5.55
CA GLN A 308 15.76 -7.22 -5.21
C GLN A 308 15.35 -6.17 -4.17
N LEU A 309 16.30 -5.47 -3.55
CA LEU A 309 16.01 -4.41 -2.58
C LEU A 309 15.44 -3.17 -3.28
N PRO A 310 14.55 -2.41 -2.60
CA PRO A 310 14.02 -1.17 -3.14
C PRO A 310 15.14 -0.16 -3.46
N VAL A 311 15.20 0.34 -4.69
CA VAL A 311 16.22 1.32 -5.06
C VAL A 311 15.95 2.65 -4.35
N LEU A 312 16.87 3.08 -3.49
CA LEU A 312 16.86 4.40 -2.89
C LEU A 312 17.74 5.34 -3.71
N THR A 313 17.17 6.46 -4.15
CA THR A 313 17.96 7.57 -4.68
C THR A 313 18.73 8.21 -3.52
N ILE A 314 19.96 7.73 -3.28
CA ILE A 314 20.88 8.36 -2.33
C ILE A 314 21.29 9.71 -2.96
N PRO A 315 21.01 10.86 -2.33
CA PRO A 315 21.61 12.12 -2.77
C PRO A 315 23.14 11.98 -2.70
N SER A 316 23.87 12.33 -3.76
CA SER A 316 25.34 12.32 -3.68
C SER A 316 25.79 13.14 -2.46
N PRO A 317 26.71 12.61 -1.64
CA PRO A 317 27.29 13.41 -0.57
C PRO A 317 27.94 14.66 -1.20
N ALA A 318 27.58 15.83 -0.68
CA ALA A 318 28.15 17.11 -1.05
C ALA A 318 29.63 17.21 -0.66
#